data_AF-X8E8M0-F1
#
_entry.id   AF-X8E8M0-F1
#
_cell.length_a   1.000
_cell.length_b   1.000
_cell.length_c   1.000
_cell.angle_alpha   90.00
_cell.angle_beta   90.00
_cell.angle_gamma   90.00
#
_symmetry.space_group_name_H-M   'P 1'
#
loop_
_entity.id
_entity.type
_entity.pdbx_description
1 polymer ?
#
loop_
_entity_poly.entity_id
_entity_poly.type
_entity_poly.pdbx_seq_one_letter_code
_entity_poly.pdbx_strand_id
1 'polypeptide(L)'
;MANPVGRPQHRVAQHRKGQPVVLPTSGTSFAQWASLLAEHARDAAVVEQADAWRQVAATPPALPAVEPDVDTFATAGHLSAELDIETTRMLLVEVPAAFHAGVHDIFLIGFALAVRSF
;
A
#
# COMPACT_ATOMS: atom_id res chain seq x y z
N MET A 1 -6.60 1.43 17.26
CA MET A 1 -6.54 2.79 17.83
C MET A 1 -5.16 3.36 17.52
N ALA A 2 -5.07 4.12 16.42
CA ALA A 2 -3.80 4.51 15.79
C ALA A 2 -3.04 5.55 16.63
N ASN A 3 -1.75 5.29 16.90
CA ASN A 3 -0.86 6.20 17.60
C ASN A 3 -0.31 7.25 16.61
N PRO A 4 -0.62 8.56 16.77
CA PRO A 4 -0.18 9.59 15.84
C PRO A 4 1.30 9.91 16.08
N VAL A 5 2.17 9.24 15.33
CA VAL A 5 3.63 9.44 15.33
C VAL A 5 3.96 10.93 15.13
N GLY A 6 4.79 11.45 16.04
CA GLY A 6 5.08 12.87 16.21
C GLY A 6 5.54 13.58 14.94
N ARG A 7 4.73 14.54 14.50
CA ARG A 7 5.08 15.43 13.38
C ARG A 7 6.37 16.20 13.71
N PRO A 8 7.34 16.30 12.78
CA PRO A 8 8.65 16.94 13.00
C PRO A 8 8.55 18.39 13.50
N GLN A 9 7.46 19.07 13.18
CA GLN A 9 7.13 20.43 13.64
C GLN A 9 7.09 20.60 15.18
N HIS A 10 6.72 19.56 15.95
CA HIS A 10 6.68 19.66 17.41
C HIS A 10 8.08 19.67 18.05
N ARG A 11 9.05 18.99 17.43
CA ARG A 11 10.42 18.87 17.92
C ARG A 11 11.20 20.18 17.76
N VAL A 12 11.00 20.84 16.61
CA VAL A 12 11.60 22.15 16.31
C VAL A 12 11.06 23.22 17.26
N ALA A 13 9.77 23.16 17.61
CA ALA A 13 9.15 24.10 18.55
C ALA A 13 9.67 23.95 19.99
N GLN A 14 9.94 22.72 20.46
CA GLN A 14 10.49 22.47 21.80
C GLN A 14 11.94 22.95 21.92
N HIS A 15 12.77 22.66 20.92
CA HIS A 15 14.17 23.11 20.88
C HIS A 15 14.30 24.64 20.86
N ARG A 16 13.43 25.34 20.11
CA ARG A 16 13.43 26.82 20.06
C ARG A 16 13.00 27.48 21.39
N LYS A 17 12.35 26.76 22.30
CA LYS A 17 11.91 27.25 23.61
C LYS A 17 12.84 26.84 24.76
N GLY A 18 14.01 26.25 24.48
CA GLY A 18 14.93 25.75 25.50
C GLY A 18 14.38 24.59 26.32
N GLN A 19 13.30 23.95 25.86
CA GLN A 19 12.67 22.82 26.55
C GLN A 19 13.33 21.50 26.11
N PRO A 20 13.54 20.54 27.02
CA PRO A 20 14.06 19.22 26.68
C PRO A 20 13.17 18.54 25.63
N VAL A 21 13.76 18.07 24.53
CA VAL A 21 13.05 17.31 23.50
C VAL A 21 12.79 15.90 24.01
N VAL A 22 11.53 15.61 24.35
CA VAL A 22 11.11 14.27 24.76
C VAL A 22 10.73 13.47 23.52
N LEU A 23 11.46 12.40 23.25
CA LEU A 23 11.10 11.44 22.21
C LEU A 23 10.04 10.48 22.74
N PRO A 24 8.98 10.17 21.97
CA PRO A 24 8.07 9.10 22.35
C PRO A 24 8.85 7.79 22.43
N THR A 25 8.38 6.90 23.31
CA THR A 25 8.94 5.55 23.44
C THR A 25 8.98 4.88 22.07
N SER A 26 10.15 4.35 21.70
CA SER A 26 10.28 3.63 20.43
C SER A 26 9.36 2.42 20.46
N GLY A 27 8.59 2.21 19.39
CA GLY A 27 7.84 0.97 19.20
C GLY A 27 8.78 -0.22 18.97
N THR A 28 8.23 -1.36 18.57
CA THR A 28 9.00 -2.54 18.18
C THR A 28 10.08 -2.16 17.17
N SER A 29 11.34 -2.46 17.49
CA SER A 29 12.45 -2.22 16.55
C SER A 29 12.23 -3.04 15.28
N PHE A 30 12.74 -2.56 14.14
CA PHE A 30 12.64 -3.31 12.88
C PHE A 30 13.25 -4.71 12.99
N ALA A 31 14.41 -4.85 13.66
CA ALA A 31 15.06 -6.14 13.88
C ALA A 31 14.17 -7.10 14.67
N GLN A 32 13.53 -6.61 15.74
CA GLN A 32 12.61 -7.41 16.55
C GLN A 32 11.36 -7.79 15.74
N TRP A 33 10.79 -6.84 15.00
CA TRP A 33 9.65 -7.12 14.13
C TRP A 33 9.99 -8.17 13.04
N ALA A 34 11.17 -8.07 12.43
CA ALA A 34 11.62 -9.02 11.42
C ALA A 34 11.82 -10.44 11.99
N SER A 35 12.37 -10.56 13.21
CA SER A 35 12.47 -11.85 13.92
C SER A 35 11.09 -12.45 14.16
N LEU A 36 10.15 -11.66 14.69
CA LEU A 36 8.79 -12.10 14.94
C LEU A 36 8.06 -12.50 13.64
N LEU A 37 8.28 -11.77 12.55
CA LEU A 37 7.71 -12.11 11.25
C LEU A 37 8.24 -13.45 10.73
N ALA A 38 9.54 -13.72 10.90
CA ALA A 38 10.14 -14.99 10.49
C ALA A 38 9.59 -16.17 11.30
N GLU A 39 9.31 -15.97 12.59
CA GLU A 39 8.62 -16.94 13.43
C GLU A 39 7.17 -17.15 12.94
N HIS A 40 6.40 -16.07 12.80
CA HIS A 40 5.00 -16.09 12.37
C HIS A 40 4.80 -16.72 10.98
N ALA A 41 5.76 -16.57 10.07
CA ALA A 41 5.71 -17.19 8.75
C ALA A 41 5.62 -18.74 8.79
N ARG A 42 5.94 -19.35 9.93
CA ARG A 42 5.84 -20.80 10.15
C ARG A 42 4.57 -21.22 10.90
N ASP A 43 3.73 -20.28 11.31
CA ASP A 43 2.48 -20.58 12.01
C ASP A 43 1.54 -21.36 11.09
N ALA A 44 0.85 -22.36 11.66
CA ALA A 44 -0.05 -23.23 10.90
C ALA A 44 -1.10 -22.44 10.11
N ALA A 45 -1.69 -21.40 10.71
CA ALA A 45 -2.67 -20.54 10.05
C ALA A 45 -2.12 -19.79 8.82
N VAL A 46 -0.81 -19.49 8.79
CA VAL A 46 -0.15 -18.87 7.63
C VAL A 46 0.14 -19.93 6.57
N VAL A 47 0.66 -21.09 6.98
CA VAL A 47 0.95 -22.22 6.07
C VAL A 47 -0.32 -22.73 5.40
N GLU A 48 -1.45 -22.74 6.09
CA GLU A 48 -2.76 -23.13 5.56
C GLU A 48 -3.23 -22.23 4.39
N GLN A 49 -2.75 -20.98 4.30
CA GLN A 49 -3.06 -20.10 3.18
C GLN A 49 -2.31 -20.47 1.89
N ALA A 50 -1.33 -21.38 1.94
CA ALA A 50 -0.48 -21.70 0.80
C ALA A 50 -1.26 -22.26 -0.40
N ASP A 51 -2.35 -22.99 -0.16
CA ASP A 51 -3.22 -23.49 -1.23
C ASP A 51 -3.94 -22.36 -1.97
N ALA A 52 -4.47 -21.38 -1.24
CA ALA A 52 -5.10 -20.20 -1.86
C ALA A 52 -4.07 -19.44 -2.73
N TRP A 53 -2.86 -19.23 -2.22
CA TRP A 53 -1.80 -18.58 -3.00
C TRP A 53 -1.34 -19.38 -4.22
N ARG A 54 -1.32 -20.72 -4.14
CA ARG A 54 -1.05 -21.57 -5.31
C ARG A 54 -2.11 -21.40 -6.40
N GLN A 55 -3.38 -21.30 -6.03
CA GLN A 55 -4.46 -21.04 -7.00
C GLN A 55 -4.29 -19.68 -7.68
N VAL A 56 -3.99 -18.64 -6.89
CA VAL A 56 -3.71 -17.30 -7.43
C VAL A 56 -2.52 -17.33 -8.39
N ALA A 57 -1.41 -17.96 -8.00
CA ALA A 57 -0.19 -18.04 -8.82
C ALA A 57 -0.34 -18.87 -10.10
N ALA A 58 -1.34 -19.76 -10.16
CA ALA A 58 -1.66 -20.52 -11.37
C ALA A 58 -2.46 -19.72 -12.41
N THR A 59 -2.89 -18.49 -12.08
CA THR A 59 -3.62 -17.63 -13.01
C THR A 59 -2.71 -17.22 -14.18
N PRO A 60 -3.12 -17.45 -15.44
CA PRO A 60 -2.33 -17.02 -16.59
C PRO A 60 -2.10 -15.51 -16.59
N PRO A 61 -0.91 -15.03 -17.00
CA PRO A 61 -0.64 -13.60 -17.06
C PRO A 61 -1.56 -12.93 -18.09
N ALA A 62 -2.13 -11.79 -17.72
CA ALA A 62 -2.99 -10.99 -18.59
C ALA A 62 -2.19 -10.08 -19.55
N LEU A 63 -0.90 -9.91 -19.30
CA LEU A 63 0.00 -9.04 -20.06
C LEU A 63 1.09 -9.88 -20.77
N PRO A 64 1.69 -9.34 -21.85
CA PRO A 64 2.84 -9.96 -22.50
C PRO A 64 4.01 -10.20 -21.53
N ALA A 65 4.86 -11.16 -21.88
CA ALA A 65 6.09 -11.41 -21.12
C ALA A 65 7.04 -10.21 -21.21
N VAL A 66 7.74 -9.97 -20.11
CA VAL A 66 8.75 -8.90 -19.97
C VAL A 66 9.98 -9.24 -20.80
N GLU A 67 10.54 -8.25 -21.50
CA GLU A 67 11.82 -8.31 -22.21
C GLU A 67 12.95 -7.79 -21.30
N PRO A 68 13.79 -8.65 -20.67
CA PRO A 68 14.68 -8.23 -19.59
C PRO A 68 15.70 -7.14 -19.95
N ASP A 69 16.12 -7.08 -21.21
CA ASP A 69 17.08 -6.09 -21.70
C ASP A 69 16.44 -4.72 -21.98
N VAL A 70 15.12 -4.69 -22.17
CA VAL A 70 14.35 -3.49 -22.56
C VAL A 70 13.47 -2.99 -21.43
N ASP A 71 12.82 -3.87 -20.68
CA ASP A 71 11.86 -3.54 -19.61
C ASP A 71 12.56 -3.33 -18.26
N THR A 72 13.46 -2.35 -18.25
CA THR A 72 14.20 -1.93 -17.06
C THR A 72 13.56 -0.69 -16.44
N PHE A 73 13.89 -0.38 -15.18
CA PHE A 73 13.47 0.88 -14.57
C PHE A 73 14.02 2.11 -15.33
N ALA A 74 15.19 2.00 -15.95
CA ALA A 74 15.81 3.11 -16.69
C ALA A 74 15.07 3.47 -17.98
N THR A 75 14.35 2.52 -18.56
CA THR A 75 13.59 2.65 -19.82
C THR A 75 12.09 2.82 -19.58
N ALA A 76 11.63 2.70 -18.33
CA ALA A 76 10.24 2.87 -17.98
C ALA A 76 9.75 4.31 -18.26
N GLY A 77 8.64 4.42 -18.99
CA GLY A 77 7.91 5.68 -19.18
C GLY A 77 6.92 5.97 -18.05
N HIS A 78 6.40 7.20 -17.99
CA HIS A 78 5.31 7.58 -17.09
C HIS A 78 4.22 8.33 -17.85
N LEU A 79 2.97 7.91 -17.63
CA LEU A 79 1.78 8.60 -18.11
C LEU A 79 0.90 8.92 -16.89
N SER A 80 0.55 10.19 -16.72
CA SER A 80 -0.35 10.65 -15.67
C SER A 80 -1.63 11.20 -16.29
N ALA A 81 -2.75 11.00 -15.60
CA ALA A 81 -4.02 11.65 -15.90
C ALA A 81 -4.59 12.22 -14.61
N GLU A 82 -5.31 13.33 -14.73
CA GLU A 82 -5.97 13.99 -13.60
C GLU A 82 -7.48 13.87 -13.75
N LEU A 83 -8.16 13.73 -12.62
CA LEU A 83 -9.61 13.79 -12.54
C LEU A 83 -10.01 15.13 -11.95
N ASP A 84 -11.14 15.66 -12.40
CA ASP A 84 -11.70 16.87 -11.82
C ASP A 84 -12.18 16.62 -10.37
N ILE A 85 -12.46 17.72 -9.67
CA ILE A 85 -12.83 17.70 -8.26
C ILE A 85 -14.14 16.93 -8.02
N GLU A 86 -15.11 17.05 -8.92
CA GLU A 86 -16.41 16.42 -8.79
C GLU A 86 -16.28 14.91 -8.92
N THR A 87 -15.60 14.45 -9.97
CA THR A 87 -15.31 13.03 -10.19
C THR A 87 -14.49 12.45 -9.04
N THR A 88 -13.47 13.17 -8.58
CA THR A 88 -12.63 12.72 -7.44
C THR A 88 -13.46 12.59 -6.16
N ARG A 89 -14.36 13.53 -5.88
CA ARG A 89 -15.25 13.45 -4.70
C ARG A 89 -16.15 12.22 -4.77
N MET A 90 -16.77 11.99 -5.93
CA MET A 90 -17.67 10.86 -6.14
C MET A 90 -16.94 9.53 -5.87
N LEU A 91 -15.72 9.37 -6.41
CA LEU A 91 -14.91 8.16 -6.25
C LEU A 91 -14.41 7.93 -4.81
N LEU A 92 -14.12 8.99 -4.06
CA LEU A 92 -13.58 8.86 -2.70
C LEU A 92 -14.65 8.73 -1.62
N VAL A 93 -15.89 9.17 -1.88
CA VAL A 93 -16.94 9.27 -0.84
C VAL A 93 -18.20 8.51 -1.23
N GLU A 94 -18.81 8.89 -2.36
CA GLU A 94 -20.18 8.47 -2.69
C GLU A 94 -20.22 7.03 -3.21
N VAL A 95 -19.31 6.67 -4.12
CA VAL A 95 -19.26 5.33 -4.71
C VAL A 95 -18.90 4.25 -3.68
N PRO A 96 -17.83 4.40 -2.86
CA PRO A 96 -17.51 3.39 -1.85
C PRO A 96 -18.66 3.16 -0.86
N ALA A 97 -19.36 4.23 -0.47
CA ALA A 97 -20.53 4.14 0.42
C ALA A 97 -21.70 3.38 -0.23
N ALA A 98 -22.00 3.64 -1.51
CA ALA A 98 -23.10 2.98 -2.22
C ALA A 98 -22.87 1.46 -2.36
N PHE A 99 -21.63 1.04 -2.57
CA PHE A 99 -21.26 -0.37 -2.77
C PHE A 99 -20.77 -1.08 -1.50
N HIS A 100 -20.76 -0.39 -0.36
CA HIS A 100 -20.20 -0.91 0.90
C HIS A 100 -18.78 -1.46 0.73
N ALA A 101 -17.98 -0.78 -0.09
CA ALA A 101 -16.63 -1.18 -0.48
C ALA A 101 -15.61 -0.14 -0.01
N GLY A 102 -14.34 -0.50 0.01
CA GLY A 102 -13.24 0.45 0.17
C GLY A 102 -12.96 1.20 -1.13
N VAL A 103 -12.35 2.39 -1.02
CA VAL A 103 -11.88 3.15 -2.20
C VAL A 103 -10.91 2.33 -3.07
N HIS A 104 -10.11 1.46 -2.45
CA HIS A 104 -9.18 0.58 -3.17
C HIS A 104 -9.91 -0.39 -4.09
N ASP A 105 -11.07 -0.92 -3.68
CA ASP A 105 -11.86 -1.84 -4.49
C ASP A 105 -12.38 -1.15 -5.76
N ILE A 106 -12.85 0.09 -5.62
CA ILE A 106 -13.31 0.91 -6.76
C ILE A 106 -12.18 1.14 -7.76
N PHE A 107 -10.98 1.47 -7.28
CA PHE A 107 -9.83 1.63 -8.16
C PHE A 107 -9.36 0.32 -8.79
N LEU A 108 -9.42 -0.80 -8.08
CA LEU A 108 -9.09 -2.11 -8.66
C LEU A 108 -10.08 -2.52 -9.75
N ILE A 109 -11.37 -2.25 -9.57
CA ILE A 109 -12.39 -2.49 -10.60
C ILE A 109 -12.12 -1.61 -11.83
N GLY A 110 -11.89 -0.32 -11.63
CA GLY A 110 -11.55 0.60 -12.72
C GLY A 110 -10.29 0.16 -13.46
N PHE A 111 -9.26 -0.26 -12.74
CA PHE A 111 -8.02 -0.79 -13.32
C PHE A 111 -8.27 -2.07 -14.14
N ALA A 112 -9.03 -3.03 -13.61
CA ALA A 112 -9.36 -4.27 -14.32
C ALA A 112 -10.15 -3.99 -15.61
N LEU A 113 -11.08 -3.03 -15.60
CA LEU A 113 -11.81 -2.60 -16.79
C LEU A 113 -10.89 -1.95 -17.83
N ALA A 114 -9.95 -1.10 -17.39
CA ALA A 114 -8.97 -0.49 -18.27
C ALA A 114 -8.06 -1.55 -18.91
N VAL A 115 -7.49 -2.47 -18.13
CA VAL A 115 -6.63 -3.55 -18.64
C VAL A 115 -7.34 -4.43 -19.67
N ARG A 116 -8.63 -4.76 -19.45
CA ARG A 116 -9.43 -5.55 -20.40
C ARG A 116 -9.70 -4.83 -21.73
N SER A 117 -9.65 -3.50 -21.74
CA SER A 117 -9.93 -2.69 -22.94
C SER A 117 -8.73 -2.52 -23.87
N PHE A 118 -7.55 -3.00 -23.46
CA PHE A 118 -6.36 -3.14 -24.30
C PHE A 118 -6.34 -4.50 -25.01
#